data_AF-A0A3N5QHW9-F1
#
_entry.id   AF-A0A3N5QHW9-F1
#
_cell.length_a   1.000
_cell.length_b   1.000
_cell.length_c   1.000
_cell.angle_alpha   90.00
_cell.angle_beta   90.00
_cell.angle_gamma   90.00
#
_symmetry.space_group_name_H-M   'P 1'
#
loop_
_entity.id
_entity.type
_entity.pdbx_description
1 polymer ?
#
loop_
_entity_poly.entity_id
_entity_poly.type
_entity_poly.pdbx_seq_one_letter_code
_entity_poly.pdbx_strand_id
1 'polypeptide(L)'
;MHKFLLAAFAAVMMMASACSTIDESPVAASGDGKGQASITGLQRDTWETVSSYSTTHPCTNELISGEIKEQWVISEHVKNNGDRVIRWHVTVKGALIGETSGLKYQVNDQIHVLDMNSNYSCPVKTSFVVRQLITGPGGKNNFRLIMNVGFTIDCEGNSEITHDTFTTECI
;
A
#
# COMPACT_ATOMS: atom_id res chain seq x y z
N MET A 1 6.91 -58.22 2.52
CA MET A 1 5.67 -57.91 3.26
C MET A 1 5.51 -56.39 3.31
N HIS A 2 4.69 -55.83 2.42
CA HIS A 2 4.39 -54.39 2.37
C HIS A 2 3.26 -54.08 3.35
N LYS A 3 3.45 -53.09 4.23
CA LYS A 3 2.38 -52.48 5.03
C LYS A 3 2.23 -51.04 4.58
N PHE A 4 1.19 -50.77 3.80
CA PHE A 4 0.68 -49.42 3.55
C PHE A 4 -0.06 -48.97 4.80
N LEU A 5 0.41 -47.88 5.42
CA LEU A 5 -0.32 -47.14 6.45
C LEU A 5 -0.81 -45.85 5.79
N LEU A 6 -2.12 -45.77 5.55
CA LEU A 6 -2.81 -44.53 5.25
C LEU A 6 -2.73 -43.63 6.48
N ALA A 7 -2.10 -42.47 6.35
CA ALA A 7 -2.25 -41.37 7.29
C ALA A 7 -3.26 -40.37 6.72
N ALA A 8 -4.46 -40.34 7.29
CA ALA A 8 -5.42 -39.28 7.06
C ALA A 8 -4.97 -38.05 7.87
N PHE A 9 -4.56 -36.98 7.20
CA PHE A 9 -4.35 -35.68 7.83
C PHE A 9 -5.70 -34.93 7.84
N ALA A 10 -6.34 -34.90 9.00
CA ALA A 10 -7.42 -33.95 9.26
C ALA A 10 -6.78 -32.56 9.49
N ALA A 11 -6.95 -31.65 8.55
CA ALA A 11 -6.60 -30.25 8.72
C ALA A 11 -7.64 -29.59 9.63
N VAL A 12 -7.27 -29.32 10.88
CA VAL A 12 -8.02 -28.43 11.76
C VAL A 12 -7.78 -27.00 11.27
N MET A 13 -8.75 -26.43 10.58
CA MET A 13 -8.82 -24.97 10.38
C MET A 13 -9.09 -24.32 11.73
N MET A 14 -8.05 -23.83 12.38
CA MET A 14 -8.20 -22.86 13.47
C MET A 14 -8.54 -21.51 12.85
N MET A 15 -9.81 -21.12 12.90
CA MET A 15 -10.20 -19.73 12.72
C MET A 15 -9.63 -18.93 13.90
N ALA A 16 -8.59 -18.15 13.65
CA ALA A 16 -8.15 -17.12 14.59
C ALA A 16 -9.18 -15.97 14.53
N SER A 17 -10.12 -15.96 15.48
CA SER A 17 -10.91 -14.76 15.77
C SER A 17 -9.99 -13.74 16.44
N ALA A 18 -9.42 -12.83 15.67
CA ALA A 18 -8.71 -11.68 16.22
C ALA A 18 -9.75 -10.68 16.77
N CYS A 19 -9.61 -10.37 18.06
CA CYS A 19 -10.45 -9.48 18.86
C CYS A 19 -10.65 -8.09 18.23
N SER A 20 -11.91 -7.65 18.12
CA SER A 20 -12.24 -6.23 18.05
C SER A 20 -12.54 -5.70 19.45
N THR A 21 -11.53 -5.23 20.17
CA THR A 21 -11.77 -4.33 21.31
C THR A 21 -11.88 -2.92 20.77
N ILE A 22 -13.12 -2.46 20.55
CA ILE A 22 -13.41 -1.02 20.40
C ILE A 22 -13.36 -0.46 21.82
N ASP A 23 -12.25 0.19 22.16
CA ASP A 23 -12.09 0.91 23.41
C ASP A 23 -12.92 2.21 23.33
N GLU A 24 -14.08 2.22 23.97
CA GLU A 24 -14.86 3.43 24.19
C GLU A 24 -14.13 4.30 25.21
N SER A 25 -13.61 5.45 24.79
CA SER A 25 -13.14 6.51 25.70
C SER A 25 -13.79 7.85 25.35
N PRO A 26 -14.21 8.64 26.36
CA PRO A 26 -15.12 9.77 26.16
C PRO A 26 -14.41 10.98 25.55
N VAL A 27 -15.07 11.59 24.56
CA VAL A 27 -14.61 12.84 23.94
C VAL A 27 -14.88 14.01 24.90
N ALA A 28 -13.83 14.58 25.47
CA ALA A 28 -13.91 15.84 26.20
C ALA A 28 -14.04 17.00 25.20
N ALA A 29 -15.18 17.69 25.22
CA ALA A 29 -15.39 18.92 24.49
C ALA A 29 -14.94 20.13 25.33
N SER A 30 -13.88 20.82 24.90
CA SER A 30 -13.54 22.19 25.30
C SER A 30 -13.27 22.97 24.00
N GLY A 31 -13.79 24.15 23.72
CA GLY A 31 -14.63 25.05 24.50
C GLY A 31 -14.34 26.48 24.06
N ASP A 32 -14.49 26.81 22.77
CA ASP A 32 -14.10 28.13 22.22
C ASP A 32 -14.72 28.50 20.84
N GLY A 33 -15.73 27.77 20.35
CA GLY A 33 -16.62 28.29 19.28
C GLY A 33 -15.96 28.57 17.92
N LYS A 34 -14.73 28.12 17.69
CA LYS A 34 -14.11 27.99 16.37
C LYS A 34 -14.27 26.53 15.97
N GLY A 35 -15.01 26.26 14.89
CA GLY A 35 -15.34 24.91 14.44
C GLY A 35 -14.10 24.06 14.20
N GLN A 36 -13.59 23.41 15.25
CA GLN A 36 -12.74 22.26 15.13
C GLN A 36 -13.63 21.14 14.60
N ALA A 37 -13.33 20.68 13.39
CA ALA A 37 -13.86 19.41 12.93
C ALA A 37 -13.32 18.34 13.88
N SER A 38 -14.08 17.98 14.92
CA SER A 38 -13.69 16.84 15.76
C SER A 38 -13.89 15.56 14.96
N ILE A 39 -12.90 14.69 15.05
CA ILE A 39 -12.90 13.36 14.45
C ILE A 39 -13.68 12.47 15.41
N THR A 40 -14.79 11.89 14.95
CA THR A 40 -15.66 11.04 15.78
C THR A 40 -15.35 9.55 15.66
N GLY A 41 -14.50 9.17 14.70
CA GLY A 41 -14.01 7.80 14.53
C GLY A 41 -12.76 7.75 13.67
N LEU A 42 -11.86 6.83 14.00
CA LEU A 42 -10.66 6.49 13.22
C LEU A 42 -10.65 4.97 13.01
N GLN A 43 -10.83 4.53 11.77
CA GLN A 43 -10.51 3.16 11.38
C GLN A 43 -9.17 3.15 10.66
N ARG A 44 -8.28 2.22 11.03
CA ARG A 44 -6.99 2.04 10.39
C ARG A 44 -6.80 0.58 10.00
N ASP A 45 -6.65 0.37 8.71
CA ASP A 45 -6.29 -0.92 8.13
C ASP A 45 -4.86 -0.83 7.58
N THR A 46 -4.13 -1.95 7.62
CA THR A 46 -2.77 -2.04 7.09
C THR A 46 -2.60 -3.33 6.31
N TRP A 47 -2.03 -3.24 5.11
CA TRP A 47 -1.73 -4.39 4.26
C TRP A 47 -0.35 -4.27 3.63
N GLU A 48 0.24 -5.42 3.34
CA GLU A 48 1.53 -5.54 2.69
C GLU A 48 1.35 -6.29 1.37
N THR A 49 1.93 -5.74 0.31
CA THR A 49 1.98 -6.37 -1.01
C THR A 49 3.43 -6.51 -1.43
N VAL A 50 3.73 -7.61 -2.14
CA VAL A 50 5.04 -7.81 -2.79
C VAL A 50 4.78 -7.95 -4.29
N SER A 51 5.34 -7.03 -5.06
CA SER A 51 5.19 -6.99 -6.51
C SER A 51 6.53 -7.31 -7.16
N SER A 52 6.56 -8.34 -8.01
CA SER A 52 7.71 -8.59 -8.88
C SER A 52 7.76 -7.54 -9.99
N TYR A 53 8.96 -7.05 -10.27
CA TYR A 53 9.20 -5.95 -11.20
C TYR A 53 10.24 -6.34 -12.24
N SER A 54 10.05 -5.92 -13.49
CA SER A 54 11.04 -6.02 -14.57
C SER A 54 10.89 -4.83 -15.52
N THR A 55 11.98 -4.11 -15.80
CA THR A 55 12.01 -2.97 -16.72
C THR A 55 13.40 -2.73 -17.29
N THR A 56 13.49 -1.84 -18.27
CA THR A 56 14.76 -1.27 -18.71
C THR A 56 15.11 0.01 -17.92
N HIS A 57 16.35 0.09 -17.45
CA HIS A 57 16.95 1.25 -16.84
C HIS A 57 17.14 2.36 -17.89
N PRO A 58 16.54 3.55 -17.73
CA PRO A 58 16.48 4.55 -18.80
C PRO A 58 17.84 5.23 -19.08
N CYS A 59 18.73 5.34 -18.08
CA CYS A 59 20.06 5.91 -18.29
C CYS A 59 21.09 4.95 -18.91
N THR A 60 20.99 3.64 -18.64
CA THR A 60 22.04 2.66 -18.99
C THR A 60 21.58 1.62 -20.00
N ASN A 61 20.28 1.57 -20.32
CA ASN A 61 19.62 0.52 -21.11
C ASN A 61 19.78 -0.91 -20.55
N GLU A 62 20.15 -1.03 -19.27
CA GLU A 62 20.22 -2.32 -18.59
C GLU A 62 18.83 -2.86 -18.26
N LEU A 63 18.61 -4.17 -18.44
CA LEU A 63 17.43 -4.85 -17.90
C LEU A 63 17.59 -5.02 -16.39
N ILE A 64 16.60 -4.58 -15.63
CA ILE A 64 16.57 -4.69 -14.17
C ILE A 64 15.30 -5.44 -13.74
N SER A 65 15.41 -6.29 -12.72
CA SER A 65 14.27 -6.97 -12.11
C SER A 65 14.44 -7.16 -10.60
N GLY A 66 13.34 -7.39 -9.90
CA GLY A 66 13.38 -7.59 -8.46
C GLY A 66 12.00 -7.54 -7.82
N GLU A 67 11.96 -7.28 -6.52
CA GLU A 67 10.72 -7.19 -5.76
C GLU A 67 10.62 -5.83 -5.09
N ILE A 68 9.43 -5.24 -5.19
CA ILE A 68 9.04 -4.03 -4.49
C ILE A 68 7.99 -4.43 -3.46
N LYS A 69 8.28 -4.15 -2.20
CA LYS A 69 7.37 -4.31 -1.06
C LYS A 69 6.68 -2.99 -0.79
N GLU A 70 5.36 -3.01 -0.77
CA GLU A 70 4.55 -1.84 -0.48
C GLU A 70 3.77 -2.11 0.80
N GLN A 71 3.89 -1.21 1.75
CA GLN A 71 3.05 -1.18 2.93
C GLN A 71 2.06 -0.05 2.78
N TRP A 72 0.79 -0.39 2.91
CA TRP A 72 -0.30 0.52 2.70
C TRP A 72 -1.11 0.66 3.98
N VAL A 73 -1.52 1.87 4.28
CA VAL A 73 -2.29 2.23 5.46
C VAL A 73 -3.45 3.10 5.04
N ILE A 74 -4.67 2.67 5.33
CA ILE A 74 -5.89 3.48 5.21
C ILE A 74 -6.12 4.09 6.58
N SER A 75 -6.55 5.34 6.60
CA SER A 75 -7.17 5.96 7.76
C SER A 75 -8.46 6.62 7.33
N GLU A 76 -9.59 6.08 7.76
CA GLU A 76 -10.89 6.73 7.58
C GLU A 76 -11.17 7.62 8.79
N HIS A 77 -11.53 8.87 8.52
CA HIS A 77 -11.91 9.86 9.52
C HIS A 77 -13.35 10.31 9.26
N VAL A 78 -14.21 10.18 10.28
CA VAL A 78 -15.58 10.73 10.24
C VAL A 78 -15.57 12.08 10.94
N LYS A 79 -16.04 13.12 10.25
CA LYS A 79 -16.24 14.47 10.80
C LYS A 79 -17.62 14.56 11.44
N ASN A 80 -17.79 15.49 12.39
CA ASN A 80 -19.08 15.75 13.06
C ASN A 80 -20.27 16.01 12.13
N ASN A 81 -20.03 16.54 10.94
CA ASN A 81 -21.08 16.83 9.96
C ASN A 81 -21.50 15.58 9.15
N GLY A 82 -20.96 14.41 9.46
CA GLY A 82 -21.20 13.16 8.74
C GLY A 82 -20.26 12.96 7.53
N ASP A 83 -19.45 13.96 7.17
CA ASP A 83 -18.48 13.82 6.10
C ASP A 83 -17.43 12.79 6.49
N ARG A 84 -17.04 11.98 5.51
CA ARG A 84 -15.98 10.99 5.65
C ARG A 84 -14.78 11.41 4.82
N VAL A 85 -13.61 11.31 5.43
CA VAL A 85 -12.32 11.56 4.77
C VAL A 85 -11.50 10.30 4.83
N ILE A 86 -11.14 9.77 3.67
CA ILE A 86 -10.22 8.64 3.60
C ILE A 86 -8.84 9.21 3.30
N ARG A 87 -7.91 8.94 4.21
CA ARG A 87 -6.49 9.21 4.03
C ARG A 87 -5.76 7.91 3.72
N TRP A 88 -4.90 7.97 2.73
CA TRP A 88 -4.07 6.88 2.30
C TRP A 88 -2.63 7.21 2.62
N HIS A 89 -1.89 6.23 3.11
CA HIS A 89 -0.47 6.31 3.30
C HIS A 89 0.18 5.06 2.72
N VAL A 90 1.08 5.26 1.76
CA VAL A 90 1.86 4.17 1.16
C VAL A 90 3.34 4.40 1.46
N THR A 91 3.98 3.38 2.00
CA THR A 91 5.43 3.27 2.21
C THR A 91 5.95 2.23 1.24
N VAL A 92 6.97 2.56 0.44
CA VAL A 92 7.50 1.61 -0.55
C VAL A 92 8.98 1.34 -0.34
N LYS A 93 9.34 0.06 -0.30
CA LYS A 93 10.70 -0.43 -0.06
C LYS A 93 11.01 -1.56 -1.03
N GLY A 94 12.25 -1.67 -1.47
CA GLY A 94 12.62 -2.75 -2.37
C GLY A 94 14.05 -2.68 -2.81
N ALA A 95 14.45 -3.72 -3.53
CA ALA A 95 15.73 -3.76 -4.21
C ALA A 95 15.51 -4.36 -5.60
N LEU A 96 16.16 -3.75 -6.58
CA LEU A 96 16.20 -4.25 -7.94
C LEU A 96 17.62 -4.68 -8.28
N ILE A 97 17.74 -5.65 -9.17
CA ILE A 97 18.99 -6.23 -9.63
C ILE A 97 19.09 -6.02 -11.13
N GLY A 98 20.20 -5.47 -11.58
CA GLY A 98 20.57 -5.48 -12.99
C GLY A 98 20.84 -6.90 -13.46
N GLU A 99 20.03 -7.40 -14.39
CA GLU A 99 20.19 -8.76 -14.92
C GLU A 99 21.45 -8.89 -15.78
N THR A 100 21.91 -7.79 -16.38
CA THR A 100 23.10 -7.78 -17.24
C THR A 100 24.38 -7.57 -16.45
N SER A 101 24.40 -6.63 -15.49
CA SER A 101 25.58 -6.24 -14.72
C SER A 101 25.68 -6.89 -13.35
N GLY A 102 24.58 -7.44 -12.82
CA GLY A 102 24.48 -7.93 -11.44
C GLY A 102 24.43 -6.82 -10.39
N LEU A 103 24.34 -5.55 -10.81
CA LEU A 103 24.38 -4.41 -9.90
C LEU A 103 23.08 -4.27 -9.10
N LYS A 104 23.22 -3.88 -7.83
CA LYS A 104 22.08 -3.66 -6.92
C LYS A 104 21.63 -2.21 -6.96
N TYR A 105 20.33 -2.01 -7.12
CA TYR A 105 19.65 -0.74 -7.11
C TYR A 105 18.75 -0.65 -5.87
N GLN A 106 18.73 0.50 -5.21
CA GLN A 106 17.92 0.71 -4.01
C GLN A 106 16.68 1.54 -4.33
N VAL A 107 15.52 1.08 -3.88
CA VAL A 107 14.31 1.89 -3.85
C VAL A 107 14.39 2.77 -2.60
N ASN A 108 14.42 4.09 -2.76
CA ASN A 108 14.38 4.99 -1.60
C ASN A 108 12.97 5.01 -1.03
N ASP A 109 12.87 4.98 0.30
CA ASP A 109 11.60 5.05 1.02
C ASP A 109 10.83 6.30 0.60
N GLN A 110 9.67 6.09 -0.02
CA GLN A 110 8.78 7.17 -0.44
C GLN A 110 7.43 7.03 0.24
N ILE A 111 7.04 8.12 0.89
CA ILE A 111 5.76 8.30 1.53
C ILE A 111 4.84 9.02 0.56
N HIS A 112 3.79 8.33 0.10
CA HIS A 112 2.70 8.95 -0.66
C HIS A 112 1.50 9.11 0.25
N VAL A 113 0.97 10.34 0.32
CA VAL A 113 -0.26 10.66 1.05
C VAL A 113 -1.30 11.15 0.08
N LEU A 114 -2.48 10.52 0.08
CA LEU A 114 -3.64 10.96 -0.68
C LEU A 114 -4.81 11.17 0.28
N ASP A 115 -5.44 12.34 0.20
CA ASP A 115 -6.65 12.65 0.96
C ASP A 115 -7.84 12.70 0.00
N MET A 116 -8.82 11.83 0.20
CA MET A 116 -10.08 11.82 -0.52
C MET A 116 -11.20 12.24 0.42
N ASN A 117 -11.83 13.38 0.15
CA ASN A 117 -13.11 13.73 0.77
C ASN A 117 -14.22 13.07 -0.06
N SER A 118 -15.04 12.22 0.55
CA SER A 118 -16.08 11.50 -0.19
C SER A 118 -17.48 11.75 0.38
N ASN A 119 -18.32 12.39 -0.44
CA ASN A 119 -19.72 12.01 -0.54
C ASN A 119 -19.75 10.70 -1.34
N TYR A 120 -19.67 9.56 -0.65
CA TYR A 120 -19.47 8.25 -1.29
C TYR A 120 -20.55 7.91 -2.32
N SER A 121 -20.12 7.54 -3.54
CA SER A 121 -20.82 6.54 -4.34
C SER A 121 -20.04 5.23 -4.19
N CYS A 122 -20.73 4.14 -3.88
CA CYS A 122 -20.11 2.83 -3.72
C CYS A 122 -20.20 2.01 -5.02
N PRO A 123 -19.13 1.33 -5.49
CA PRO A 123 -17.79 1.22 -4.91
C PRO A 123 -16.95 2.50 -5.07
N VAL A 124 -15.99 2.71 -4.15
CA VAL A 124 -14.97 3.75 -4.33
C VAL A 124 -13.90 3.23 -5.26
N LYS A 125 -13.65 3.97 -6.33
CA LYS A 125 -12.55 3.72 -7.25
C LYS A 125 -11.71 4.98 -7.37
N THR A 126 -10.41 4.83 -7.17
CA THR A 126 -9.44 5.91 -7.34
C THR A 126 -8.18 5.38 -7.98
N SER A 127 -7.42 6.26 -8.62
CA SER A 127 -6.09 5.94 -9.12
C SER A 127 -5.16 7.10 -8.88
N PHE A 128 -3.89 6.79 -8.66
CA PHE A 128 -2.87 7.80 -8.44
C PHE A 128 -1.52 7.36 -9.00
N VAL A 129 -0.67 8.37 -9.23
CA VAL A 129 0.66 8.17 -9.78
C VAL A 129 1.69 8.13 -8.65
N VAL A 130 2.31 6.98 -8.45
CA VAL A 130 3.44 6.77 -7.56
C VAL A 130 4.73 7.03 -8.34
N ARG A 131 5.68 7.78 -7.76
CA ARG A 131 6.91 8.22 -8.42
C ARG A 131 8.13 7.88 -7.58
N GLN A 132 8.62 6.66 -7.68
CA GLN A 132 9.72 6.18 -6.86
C GLN A 132 11.08 6.56 -7.43
N LEU A 133 11.96 7.05 -6.56
CA LEU A 133 13.36 7.23 -6.89
C LEU A 133 14.11 5.91 -6.68
N ILE A 134 14.73 5.43 -7.74
CA ILE A 134 15.64 4.29 -7.71
C ILE A 134 17.07 4.82 -7.75
N THR A 135 17.82 4.54 -6.68
CA THR A 135 19.22 4.94 -6.55
C THR A 135 20.11 3.86 -7.15
N GLY A 136 20.90 4.25 -8.15
CA GLY A 136 21.87 3.35 -8.76
C GLY A 136 23.13 3.13 -7.92
N PRO A 137 23.96 2.15 -8.29
CA PRO A 137 25.21 1.85 -7.60
C PRO A 137 26.12 3.07 -7.46
N GLY A 138 26.58 3.35 -6.24
CA GLY A 138 27.42 4.51 -5.96
C GLY A 138 26.71 5.86 -6.15
N GLY A 139 25.38 5.89 -6.18
CA GLY A 139 24.57 7.11 -6.31
C GLY A 139 24.55 7.71 -7.72
N LYS A 140 25.00 6.97 -8.73
CA LYS A 140 25.01 7.37 -10.14
C LYS A 140 23.88 6.69 -10.91
N ASN A 141 23.52 7.27 -12.05
CA ASN A 141 22.48 6.75 -12.94
C ASN A 141 21.16 6.52 -12.19
N ASN A 142 20.76 7.47 -11.36
CA ASN A 142 19.49 7.36 -10.66
C ASN A 142 18.35 7.50 -11.68
N PHE A 143 17.22 6.87 -11.41
CA PHE A 143 16.07 6.98 -12.29
C PHE A 143 14.78 6.95 -11.49
N ARG A 144 13.72 7.46 -12.10
CA ARG A 144 12.37 7.42 -11.55
C ARG A 144 11.63 6.24 -12.12
N LEU A 145 10.97 5.49 -11.24
CA LEU A 145 9.93 4.55 -11.59
C LEU A 145 8.57 5.22 -11.36
N ILE A 146 7.79 5.37 -12.42
CA ILE A 146 6.47 6.00 -12.40
C ILE A 146 5.42 4.91 -12.59
N MET A 147 4.53 4.75 -11.60
CA MET A 147 3.54 3.69 -11.55
C MET A 147 2.15 4.27 -11.39
N ASN A 148 1.21 3.82 -12.22
CA ASN A 148 -0.21 4.05 -11.98
C ASN A 148 -0.72 2.95 -11.05
N VAL A 149 -1.17 3.36 -9.87
CA VAL A 149 -1.77 2.44 -8.90
C VAL A 149 -3.26 2.71 -8.84
N GLY A 150 -4.05 1.70 -9.19
CA GLY A 150 -5.48 1.66 -9.05
C GLY A 150 -5.86 1.12 -7.69
N PHE A 151 -6.91 1.67 -7.10
CA PHE A 151 -7.43 1.25 -5.83
C PHE A 151 -8.96 1.20 -5.84
N THR A 152 -9.52 0.10 -5.35
CA THR A 152 -10.97 -0.08 -5.21
C THR A 152 -11.33 -0.51 -3.79
N ILE A 153 -12.31 0.15 -3.16
CA ILE A 153 -13.07 -0.38 -2.01
C ILE A 153 -14.49 -0.68 -2.49
N ASP A 154 -14.92 -1.93 -2.33
CA ASP A 154 -16.31 -2.30 -2.59
C ASP A 154 -17.24 -1.96 -1.42
N CYS A 155 -18.53 -2.26 -1.57
CA CYS A 155 -19.54 -1.92 -0.55
C CYS A 155 -19.50 -2.81 0.68
N GLU A 156 -18.72 -3.89 0.63
CA GLU A 156 -18.52 -4.84 1.72
C GLU A 156 -17.24 -4.49 2.50
N GLY A 157 -16.46 -3.51 2.03
CA GLY A 157 -15.19 -3.10 2.62
C GLY A 157 -13.99 -3.89 2.11
N ASN A 158 -14.17 -4.75 1.09
CA ASN A 158 -13.03 -5.42 0.47
C ASN A 158 -12.25 -4.42 -0.38
N SER A 159 -10.92 -4.46 -0.24
CA SER A 159 -9.99 -3.60 -0.95
C SER A 159 -9.19 -4.36 -2.00
N GLU A 160 -9.02 -3.76 -3.18
CA GLU A 160 -8.16 -4.26 -4.24
C GLU A 160 -7.16 -3.17 -4.67
N ILE A 161 -5.91 -3.57 -4.90
CA ILE A 161 -4.87 -2.72 -5.50
C ILE A 161 -4.44 -3.34 -6.82
N THR A 162 -4.37 -2.50 -7.85
CA THR A 162 -3.87 -2.87 -9.17
C THR A 162 -2.70 -1.98 -9.59
N HIS A 163 -1.75 -2.54 -10.33
CA HIS A 163 -0.62 -1.82 -10.91
C HIS A 163 -0.70 -1.92 -12.44
N ASP A 164 -1.05 -0.83 -13.12
CA ASP A 164 -1.44 -0.89 -14.54
C ASP A 164 -0.29 -0.56 -15.50
N THR A 165 0.57 0.40 -15.17
CA THR A 165 1.58 0.89 -16.13
C THR A 165 2.81 1.42 -15.42
N PHE A 166 3.97 1.03 -15.95
CA PHE A 166 5.28 1.47 -15.50
C PHE A 166 5.95 2.28 -16.61
N THR A 167 6.40 3.48 -16.28
CA THR A 167 7.33 4.23 -17.14
C THR A 167 8.57 4.57 -16.33
N THR A 168 9.71 4.65 -17.00
CA THR A 168 10.99 5.01 -16.37
C THR A 168 11.54 6.30 -16.96
N GLU A 169 12.16 7.12 -16.12
CA GLU A 169 12.75 8.42 -16.48
C GLU A 169 14.16 8.50 -15.87
N CYS A 170 15.17 8.83 -16.67
CA CYS A 170 16.52 9.07 -16.15
C CYS A 170 16.57 10.41 -15.38
N ILE A 171 17.24 10.44 -14.22
CA ILE A 171 17.41 11.64 -13.37
C ILE A 171 18.88 12.06 -13.34
#